data_AF-A0A967THW8-F1
#
_entry.id   AF-A0A967THW8-F1
#
_cell.length_a   1.000
_cell.length_b   1.000
_cell.length_c   1.000
_cell.angle_alpha   90.00
_cell.angle_beta   90.00
_cell.angle_gamma   90.00
#
_symmetry.space_group_name_H-M   'P 1'
#
loop_
_entity.id
_entity.type
_entity.pdbx_description
1 polymer ?
#
loop_
_entity_poly.entity_id
_entity_poly.type
_entity_poly.pdbx_seq_one_letter_code
_entity_poly.pdbx_strand_id
1 'polypeptide(L)'
;MSGEAMDFDLKESIAVLERTPSVIRALLEGLPEEWTRRNEGPERWSPFDVVGHLIDGEETDWMPRARIILGRGDDRRFEPYDRFRHLRLNEGKALGELLDRFEELRARNLRELRGL
;
A
#
# COMPACT_ATOMS: atom_id res chain seq x y z
N MET A 1 11.07 29.20 9.94
CA MET A 1 11.29 28.76 8.55
C MET A 1 9.97 28.24 8.00
N SER A 2 9.24 29.04 7.23
CA SER A 2 8.15 28.53 6.42
C SER A 2 8.80 27.83 5.23
N GLY A 3 8.85 26.49 5.25
CA GLY A 3 9.25 25.75 4.06
C GLY A 3 8.25 26.04 2.94
N GLU A 4 8.72 26.36 1.75
CA GLU A 4 7.87 26.34 0.56
C GLU A 4 7.21 24.97 0.48
N ALA A 5 5.88 24.95 0.42
CA ALA A 5 5.14 23.72 0.21
C ALA A 5 5.47 23.22 -1.20
N MET A 6 5.79 21.93 -1.32
CA MET A 6 5.99 21.30 -2.62
C MET A 6 4.66 21.30 -3.39
N ASP A 7 4.69 21.79 -4.64
CA ASP A 7 3.56 21.63 -5.55
C ASP A 7 3.43 20.16 -5.94
N PHE A 8 2.23 19.59 -5.75
CA PHE A 8 1.97 18.20 -6.10
C PHE A 8 1.87 18.03 -7.62
N ASP A 9 2.69 17.15 -8.18
CA ASP A 9 2.57 16.65 -9.55
C ASP A 9 2.26 15.15 -9.55
N LEU A 10 1.21 14.76 -10.25
CA LEU A 10 0.75 13.36 -10.30
C LEU A 10 1.75 12.45 -11.03
N LYS A 11 2.36 12.94 -12.12
CA LYS A 11 3.29 12.15 -12.93
C LYS A 11 4.59 11.89 -12.15
N GLU A 12 5.08 12.89 -11.44
CA GLU A 12 6.24 12.76 -10.54
C GLU A 12 5.91 11.84 -9.36
N SER A 13 4.69 11.93 -8.80
CA SER A 13 4.25 11.06 -7.72
C SER A 13 4.14 9.59 -8.14
N ILE A 14 3.67 9.32 -9.37
CA ILE A 14 3.62 7.96 -9.94
C ILE A 14 5.02 7.33 -9.95
N ALA A 15 6.07 8.10 -10.23
CA ALA A 15 7.44 7.59 -10.25
C ALA A 15 7.88 7.03 -8.88
N VAL A 16 7.42 7.62 -7.77
CA VAL A 16 7.66 7.10 -6.41
C VAL A 16 6.85 5.82 -6.17
N LEU A 17 5.56 5.84 -6.55
CA LEU A 17 4.66 4.69 -6.38
C LEU A 17 5.15 3.46 -7.15
N GLU A 18 5.71 3.62 -8.34
CA GLU A 18 6.25 2.51 -9.15
C GLU A 18 7.46 1.85 -8.51
N ARG A 19 8.34 2.63 -7.88
CA ARG A 19 9.58 2.11 -7.28
C ARG A 19 9.36 1.45 -5.93
N THR A 20 8.27 1.78 -5.25
CA THR A 20 8.05 1.36 -3.86
C THR A 20 8.08 -0.17 -3.67
N PRO A 21 7.39 -0.99 -4.49
CA PRO A 21 7.41 -2.45 -4.30
C PRO A 21 8.80 -3.06 -4.44
N SER A 22 9.57 -2.64 -5.45
CA SER A 22 10.92 -3.17 -5.68
C SER A 22 11.90 -2.76 -4.57
N VAL A 23 11.78 -1.53 -4.05
CA VAL A 23 12.59 -1.07 -2.92
C VAL A 23 12.27 -1.86 -1.65
N ILE A 24 10.99 -2.06 -1.36
CA ILE A 24 10.56 -2.84 -0.20
C ILE A 24 11.02 -4.31 -0.33
N ARG A 25 10.88 -4.92 -1.51
CA ARG A 25 11.42 -6.26 -1.76
C ARG A 25 12.91 -6.32 -1.50
N ALA A 26 13.70 -5.42 -2.11
CA ALA A 26 15.15 -5.40 -1.94
C ALA A 26 15.59 -5.23 -0.48
N LEU A 27 14.79 -4.53 0.33
CA LEU A 27 15.05 -4.36 1.76
C LEU A 27 14.69 -5.59 2.61
N LEU A 28 13.66 -6.35 2.24
CA LEU A 28 13.06 -7.36 3.13
C LEU A 28 13.26 -8.81 2.68
N GLU A 29 13.43 -9.05 1.39
CA GLU A 29 13.50 -10.40 0.84
C GLU A 29 14.74 -11.15 1.32
N GLY A 30 14.56 -12.40 1.77
CA GLY A 30 15.64 -13.25 2.27
C GLY A 30 16.18 -12.88 3.66
N LEU A 31 15.64 -11.85 4.32
CA LEU A 31 16.03 -11.53 5.69
C LEU A 31 15.54 -12.58 6.70
N PRO A 32 16.28 -12.79 7.81
CA PRO A 32 15.81 -13.61 8.93
C PRO A 32 14.46 -13.15 9.48
N GLU A 33 13.64 -14.08 9.97
CA GLU A 33 12.32 -13.77 10.53
C GLU A 33 12.34 -12.76 11.68
N GLU A 34 13.43 -12.72 12.47
CA GLU A 34 13.60 -11.74 13.54
C GLU A 34 13.56 -10.29 13.03
N TRP A 35 14.04 -10.03 11.80
CA TRP A 35 13.98 -8.70 11.19
C TRP A 35 12.63 -8.38 10.58
N THR A 36 11.86 -9.39 10.14
CA THR A 36 10.64 -9.19 9.35
C THR A 36 9.36 -9.37 10.17
N ARG A 37 9.43 -10.08 11.29
CA ARG A 37 8.29 -10.40 12.18
C ARG A 37 8.33 -9.71 13.53
N ARG A 38 9.46 -9.14 13.96
CA ARG A 38 9.48 -8.31 15.18
C ARG A 38 8.83 -6.96 14.95
N ASN A 39 8.16 -6.47 15.98
CA ASN A 39 7.59 -5.13 16.02
C ASN A 39 8.29 -4.27 17.08
N GLU A 40 7.94 -2.98 17.11
CA GLU A 40 8.52 -2.01 18.03
C GLU A 40 7.84 -2.00 19.42
N GLY A 41 7.06 -3.03 19.75
CA GLY A 41 6.31 -3.12 21.00
C GLY A 41 4.83 -3.47 20.83
N PRO A 42 4.07 -3.48 21.95
CA PRO A 42 2.66 -3.85 21.94
C PRO A 42 1.85 -3.00 20.94
N GLU A 43 0.92 -3.65 20.24
CA GLU A 43 0.00 -3.01 19.28
C GLU A 43 0.67 -2.33 18.07
N ARG A 44 1.97 -2.58 17.85
CA ARG A 44 2.71 -2.10 16.67
C ARG A 44 2.84 -3.19 15.62
N TRP A 45 2.97 -2.76 14.39
CA TRP A 45 3.12 -3.64 13.23
C TRP A 45 4.59 -3.98 13.00
N SER A 46 4.85 -5.24 12.66
CA SER A 46 6.12 -5.70 12.11
C SER A 46 6.25 -5.29 10.63
N PRO A 47 7.44 -5.40 10.01
CA PRO A 47 7.56 -5.21 8.57
C PRO A 47 6.61 -6.11 7.74
N PHE A 48 6.39 -7.36 8.16
CA PHE A 48 5.39 -8.23 7.54
C PHE A 48 3.98 -7.63 7.60
N ASP A 49 3.57 -7.13 8.76
CA ASP A 49 2.26 -6.51 8.94
C ASP A 49 2.12 -5.22 8.12
N VAL A 50 3.19 -4.41 8.06
CA VAL A 50 3.21 -3.18 7.24
C VAL A 50 3.05 -3.49 5.75
N VAL A 51 3.74 -4.50 5.22
CA VAL A 51 3.54 -4.93 3.82
C VAL A 51 2.09 -5.41 3.62
N GLY A 52 1.55 -6.17 4.58
CA GLY A 52 0.15 -6.58 4.59
C GLY A 52 -0.83 -5.40 4.54
N HIS A 53 -0.55 -4.34 5.31
CA HIS A 53 -1.34 -3.12 5.33
C HIS A 53 -1.27 -2.34 4.01
N LEU A 54 -0.09 -2.26 3.39
CA LEU A 54 0.08 -1.62 2.08
C LEU A 54 -0.77 -2.33 1.02
N ILE A 55 -0.79 -3.66 1.02
CA ILE A 55 -1.63 -4.49 0.14
C ILE A 55 -3.12 -4.17 0.35
N ASP A 56 -3.58 -4.10 1.60
CA ASP A 56 -4.98 -3.79 1.92
C ASP A 56 -5.39 -2.42 1.34
N GLY A 57 -4.51 -1.42 1.48
CA GLY A 57 -4.71 -0.09 0.88
C GLY A 57 -4.81 -0.11 -0.66
N GLU A 58 -3.98 -0.92 -1.34
CA GLU A 58 -4.09 -1.13 -2.79
C GLU A 58 -5.43 -1.76 -3.21
N GLU A 59 -6.01 -2.62 -2.37
CA GLU A 59 -7.26 -3.32 -2.69
C GLU A 59 -8.51 -2.50 -2.38
N THR A 60 -8.51 -1.76 -1.27
CA THR A 60 -9.74 -1.16 -0.73
C THR A 60 -9.76 0.36 -0.68
N ASP A 61 -8.61 1.02 -0.76
CA ASP A 61 -8.54 2.46 -0.48
C ASP A 61 -8.25 3.28 -1.75
N TRP A 62 -7.03 3.21 -2.30
CA TRP A 62 -6.55 4.20 -3.27
C TRP A 62 -7.40 4.31 -4.54
N MET A 63 -7.43 3.27 -5.36
CA MET A 63 -8.20 3.27 -6.60
C MET A 63 -9.72 3.28 -6.35
N PRO A 64 -10.28 2.52 -5.39
CA PRO A 64 -11.70 2.63 -5.05
C PRO A 64 -12.14 4.06 -4.73
N ARG A 65 -11.38 4.80 -3.90
CA ARG A 65 -11.71 6.19 -3.58
C ARG A 65 -11.50 7.14 -4.77
N ALA A 66 -10.45 6.94 -5.57
CA ALA A 66 -10.26 7.72 -6.79
C ALA A 66 -11.47 7.60 -7.73
N ARG A 67 -12.03 6.39 -7.90
CA ARG A 67 -13.25 6.16 -8.70
C ARG A 67 -14.48 6.85 -8.11
N ILE A 68 -14.65 6.85 -6.79
CA ILE A 68 -15.75 7.58 -6.13
C ILE A 68 -15.62 9.09 -6.38
N ILE A 69 -14.41 9.64 -6.25
CA ILE A 69 -14.13 11.06 -6.45
C ILE A 69 -14.40 11.49 -7.89
N LEU A 70 -13.95 10.71 -8.87
CA LEU A 70 -14.13 11.00 -10.30
C LEU A 70 -15.55 10.65 -10.79
N GLY A 71 -16.26 9.79 -10.07
CA GLY A 71 -17.63 9.41 -10.35
C GLY A 71 -18.59 10.59 -10.26
N ARG A 72 -19.62 10.60 -11.11
CA ARG A 72 -20.71 11.59 -11.10
C ARG A 72 -21.96 11.10 -10.37
N GLY A 73 -21.82 10.10 -9.49
CA GLY A 73 -22.93 9.52 -8.74
C GLY A 73 -23.40 10.40 -7.58
N ASP A 74 -24.65 10.21 -7.17
CA ASP A 74 -25.27 10.98 -6.08
C ASP A 74 -24.72 10.57 -4.70
N ASP A 75 -24.27 9.33 -4.54
CA ASP A 75 -23.56 8.87 -3.34
C ASP A 75 -22.05 8.93 -3.54
N ARG A 76 -21.39 9.77 -2.74
CA ARG A 76 -19.94 10.01 -2.74
C ARG A 76 -19.29 9.66 -1.41
N ARG A 77 -19.96 8.88 -0.57
CA ARG A 77 -19.39 8.43 0.71
C ARG A 77 -18.30 7.40 0.46
N PHE A 78 -17.20 7.52 1.20
CA PHE A 78 -16.17 6.48 1.22
C PHE A 78 -16.58 5.35 2.14
N GLU A 79 -16.29 4.13 1.72
CA GLU A 79 -16.40 2.97 2.59
C GLU A 79 -15.46 3.10 3.80
N PRO A 80 -15.93 2.79 5.02
CA PRO A 80 -15.07 2.74 6.20
C PRO A 80 -13.91 1.76 6.02
N TYR A 81 -12.72 2.17 6.42
CA TYR A 81 -11.51 1.37 6.26
C TYR A 81 -11.20 0.54 7.53
N ASP A 82 -11.23 -0.79 7.40
CA ASP A 82 -10.76 -1.71 8.46
C ASP A 82 -9.23 -1.80 8.43
N ARG A 83 -8.57 -0.90 9.17
CA ARG A 83 -7.10 -0.83 9.27
C ARG A 83 -6.43 -2.15 9.69
N PHE A 84 -7.15 -3.09 10.30
CA PHE A 84 -6.62 -4.35 10.84
C PHE A 84 -7.02 -5.59 10.01
N ARG A 85 -7.76 -5.41 8.91
CA ARG A 85 -8.21 -6.49 8.03
C ARG A 85 -7.05 -7.39 7.56
N HIS A 86 -5.93 -6.76 7.19
CA HIS A 86 -4.72 -7.45 6.72
C HIS A 86 -4.16 -8.48 7.71
N LEU A 87 -4.29 -8.27 9.02
CA LEU A 87 -3.77 -9.19 10.04
C LEU A 87 -4.41 -10.57 9.93
N ARG A 88 -5.73 -10.61 9.73
CA ARG A 88 -6.47 -11.86 9.55
C ARG A 88 -6.23 -12.46 8.16
N LEU A 89 -6.14 -11.62 7.12
CA LEU A 89 -5.99 -12.09 5.73
C LEU A 89 -4.61 -12.66 5.40
N ASN A 90 -3.59 -12.29 6.18
CA ASN A 90 -2.21 -12.70 5.93
C ASN A 90 -1.69 -13.72 6.96
N GLU A 91 -2.55 -14.21 7.85
CA GLU A 91 -2.23 -15.30 8.74
C GLU A 91 -1.76 -16.53 7.94
N GLY A 92 -0.63 -17.10 8.33
CA GLY A 92 -0.04 -18.28 7.68
C GLY A 92 0.69 -18.04 6.35
N LYS A 93 0.69 -16.81 5.79
CA LYS A 93 1.40 -16.51 4.54
C LYS A 93 2.89 -16.27 4.74
N ALA A 94 3.69 -16.59 3.72
CA ALA A 94 5.09 -16.19 3.68
C ALA A 94 5.26 -14.73 3.24
N LEU A 95 6.32 -14.06 3.71
CA LEU A 95 6.61 -12.67 3.33
C LEU A 95 6.80 -12.51 1.81
N GLY A 96 7.44 -13.48 1.15
CA GLY A 96 7.61 -13.47 -0.30
C GLY A 96 6.29 -13.37 -1.06
N GLU A 97 5.26 -14.09 -0.61
CA GLU A 97 3.92 -14.03 -1.21
C GLU A 97 3.31 -12.64 -1.10
N LEU A 98 3.53 -11.95 0.02
CA LEU A 98 3.06 -10.59 0.23
C LEU A 98 3.81 -9.59 -0.67
N LEU A 99 5.13 -9.75 -0.81
CA LEU A 99 5.94 -8.90 -1.70
C LEU A 99 5.50 -9.04 -3.16
N ASP A 100 5.29 -10.27 -3.63
CA ASP A 100 4.76 -10.56 -4.97
C ASP A 100 3.38 -9.93 -5.18
N ARG A 101 2.50 -10.09 -4.20
CA ARG A 101 1.14 -9.53 -4.25
C ARG A 101 1.15 -8.00 -4.29
N PHE A 102 2.01 -7.36 -3.49
CA PHE A 102 2.10 -5.91 -3.46
C PHE A 102 2.59 -5.34 -4.80
N GLU A 103 3.60 -5.98 -5.39
CA GLU A 103 4.13 -5.62 -6.70
C GLU A 103 3.07 -5.75 -7.81
N GLU A 104 2.35 -6.87 -7.84
CA GLU A 104 1.25 -7.12 -8.79
C GLU A 104 0.17 -6.03 -8.69
N LEU A 105 -0.31 -5.78 -7.47
CA LEU A 105 -1.37 -4.82 -7.20
C LEU A 105 -0.97 -3.40 -7.56
N ARG A 106 0.22 -2.97 -7.15
CA ARG A 106 0.72 -1.63 -7.45
C ARG A 106 0.84 -1.43 -8.96
N ALA A 107 1.42 -2.39 -9.67
CA ALA A 107 1.56 -2.32 -11.12
C ALA A 107 0.18 -2.23 -11.81
N ARG A 108 -0.80 -3.02 -11.36
CA ARG A 108 -2.17 -2.96 -11.88
C ARG A 108 -2.85 -1.62 -11.61
N ASN A 109 -2.80 -1.15 -10.38
CA ASN A 109 -3.45 0.10 -9.96
C ASN A 109 -2.84 1.31 -10.68
N LEU A 110 -1.52 1.33 -10.90
CA LEU A 110 -0.87 2.41 -11.64
C LEU A 110 -1.17 2.38 -13.15
N ARG A 111 -1.36 1.19 -13.74
CA ARG A 111 -1.87 1.11 -15.12
C ARG A 111 -3.28 1.69 -15.23
N GLU A 112 -4.13 1.40 -14.25
CA GLU A 112 -5.47 1.96 -14.20
C GLU A 112 -5.45 3.48 -13.97
N LEU A 113 -4.67 3.97 -13.00
CA LEU A 113 -4.54 5.39 -12.70
C LEU A 113 -4.11 6.23 -13.92
N ARG A 114 -3.24 5.67 -14.76
CA ARG A 114 -2.81 6.33 -16.02
C ARG A 114 -3.90 6.40 -17.08
N GLY A 115 -4.93 5.56 -16.98
CA GLY A 115 -6.07 5.53 -17.89
C GLY A 115 -7.27 6.34 -17.38
N LEU A 116 -7.19 6.93 -16.19
CA LEU A 116 -8.21 7.82 -15.64
C LEU A 116 -8.12 9.23 -16.23
#